data_AF-A0A9Q7ZNQ5-F1
#
_entry.id   AF-A0A9Q7ZNQ5-F1
#
_cell.length_a   1.000
_cell.length_b   1.000
_cell.length_c   1.000
_cell.angle_alpha   90.00
_cell.angle_beta   90.00
_cell.angle_gamma   90.00
#
_symmetry.space_group_name_H-M   'P 1'
#
loop_
_entity.id
_entity.type
_entity.pdbx_description
1 polymer ?
#
loop_
_entity_poly.entity_id
_entity_poly.type
_entity_poly.pdbx_seq_one_letter_code
_entity_poly.pdbx_strand_id
1 'polypeptide(L)' 'MTTEERALNYDPADPDKMRLPSGVTCGNCHHIRRCKAIFGHSESDTYCDWSPSRFIAGIGVKGE' A
#
# COMPACT_ATOMS: atom_id res chain seq x y z
N MET A 1 -2.88 -27.44 -2.42
CA MET A 1 -2.06 -26.41 -3.07
C MET A 1 -1.68 -25.43 -1.98
N THR A 2 -0.48 -25.54 -1.43
CA THR A 2 0.00 -24.65 -0.37
C THR A 2 0.41 -23.34 -1.03
N THR A 3 -0.57 -22.47 -1.22
CA THR A 3 -0.33 -21.08 -1.61
C THR A 3 0.43 -20.47 -0.46
N GLU A 4 1.74 -20.29 -0.62
CA GLU A 4 2.53 -19.42 0.25
C GLU A 4 1.78 -18.09 0.35
N GLU A 5 1.19 -17.80 1.51
CA GLU A 5 0.40 -16.60 1.79
C GLU A 5 1.33 -15.38 1.80
N ARG A 6 1.79 -14.98 0.61
CA ARG A 6 2.44 -13.69 0.42
C ARG A 6 1.45 -12.62 0.88
N ALA A 7 1.81 -11.92 1.95
CA ALA A 7 1.04 -10.81 2.47
C ALA A 7 0.61 -9.88 1.33
N LEU A 8 -0.70 -9.63 1.25
CA LEU A 8 -1.27 -8.75 0.25
C LEU A 8 -0.84 -7.31 0.52
N ASN A 9 -0.59 -6.57 -0.55
CA ASN A 9 -0.22 -5.16 -0.48
C ASN A 9 -1.44 -4.23 -0.66
N TYR A 10 -2.64 -4.78 -0.57
CA TYR A 10 -3.92 -4.08 -0.56
C TYR A 10 -4.86 -4.73 0.47
N ASP A 11 -5.90 -4.00 0.84
CA ASP A 11 -7.04 -4.56 1.57
C ASP A 11 -7.82 -5.56 0.69
N PRO A 12 -7.89 -6.85 1.04
CA PRO A 12 -8.61 -7.85 0.25
C PRO A 12 -10.13 -7.63 0.18
N ALA A 13 -10.70 -6.85 1.11
CA ALA A 13 -12.10 -6.47 1.07
C ALA A 13 -12.38 -5.35 0.05
N ASP A 14 -11.34 -4.70 -0.47
CA ASP A 14 -11.48 -3.67 -1.47
C ASP A 14 -11.74 -4.28 -2.87
N PRO A 15 -12.92 -4.05 -3.48
CA PRO A 15 -13.23 -4.59 -4.80
C PRO A 15 -12.25 -4.13 -5.88
N ASP A 16 -11.72 -2.90 -5.75
CA ASP A 16 -10.81 -2.30 -6.73
C ASP A 16 -9.33 -2.56 -6.41
N LYS A 17 -9.05 -3.14 -5.23
CA LYS A 17 -7.69 -3.45 -4.73
C LYS A 17 -6.76 -2.24 -4.70
N MET A 18 -7.29 -1.05 -4.53
CA MET A 18 -6.57 0.23 -4.45
C MET A 18 -6.26 0.63 -3.01
N ARG A 19 -7.06 0.21 -2.03
CA ARG A 19 -6.83 0.49 -0.60
C ARG A 19 -5.55 -0.19 -0.14
N LEU A 20 -4.77 0.54 0.65
CA LEU A 20 -3.59 -0.02 1.31
C LEU A 20 -4.03 -1.06 2.35
N PRO A 21 -3.11 -1.94 2.81
CA PRO A 21 -3.40 -2.84 3.91
C PRO A 21 -3.90 -2.09 5.15
N SER A 22 -4.70 -2.76 5.97
CA SER A 22 -5.22 -2.14 7.20
C SER A 22 -4.07 -1.70 8.12
N GLY A 23 -4.20 -0.50 8.69
CA GLY A 23 -3.23 0.04 9.65
C GLY A 23 -1.97 0.68 9.06
N VAL A 24 -1.84 0.75 7.73
CA VAL A 24 -0.73 1.46 7.08
C VAL A 24 -1.22 2.61 6.21
N THR A 25 -0.31 3.55 5.96
CA THR A 25 -0.54 4.73 5.13
C THR A 25 0.53 4.83 4.05
N CYS A 26 0.32 5.72 3.09
CA CYS A 26 1.27 6.07 2.04
C CYS A 26 2.61 6.53 2.62
N GLY A 27 2.66 7.12 3.82
CA GLY A 27 3.91 7.45 4.53
C GLY A 27 4.74 6.24 4.94
N ASN A 28 4.10 5.07 5.07
CA ASN A 28 4.78 3.80 5.27
C ASN A 28 5.26 3.16 3.96
N CYS A 29 4.91 3.73 2.81
CA CYS A 29 5.24 3.19 1.49
C CYS A 29 6.58 3.71 0.97
N HIS A 30 7.41 2.81 0.45
CA HIS A 30 8.67 3.14 -0.23
C HIS A 30 8.48 4.10 -1.42
N HIS A 31 7.29 4.13 -2.02
CA HIS A 31 7.01 4.93 -3.21
C HIS A 31 6.49 6.35 -2.95
N ILE A 32 6.30 6.76 -1.69
CA ILE A 32 5.62 8.03 -1.36
C ILE A 32 6.21 9.26 -2.04
N ARG A 33 7.54 9.36 -2.16
CA ARG A 33 8.19 10.49 -2.85
C ARG A 33 7.77 10.58 -4.32
N ARG A 34 7.61 9.43 -4.99
CA ARG A 34 7.16 9.36 -6.39
C ARG A 34 5.67 9.65 -6.50
N CYS A 35 4.86 9.09 -5.60
CA CYS A 35 3.41 9.31 -5.59
C CYS A 35 3.04 10.78 -5.35
N LYS A 36 3.76 11.47 -4.45
CA LYS A 36 3.66 12.93 -4.26
C LYS A 36 3.89 13.71 -5.55
N ALA A 37 4.90 13.33 -6.32
CA ALA A 37 5.26 14.05 -7.54
C ALA A 37 4.30 13.80 -8.72
N ILE A 38 3.68 12.63 -8.80
CA ILE A 38 2.83 12.24 -9.95
C ILE A 38 1.34 12.51 -9.66
N PHE A 39 0.86 12.13 -8.48
CA PHE A 39 -0.56 12.16 -8.12
C PHE A 39 -0.91 13.23 -7.08
N GLY A 40 0.09 13.85 -6.45
CA GLY A 40 -0.16 14.78 -5.34
C GLY A 40 -0.56 14.09 -4.04
N HIS A 41 -0.30 12.78 -3.91
CA HIS A 41 -0.60 12.01 -2.70
C HIS A 41 0.04 12.59 -1.43
N SER A 42 -0.63 12.46 -0.30
CA SER A 42 -0.13 12.79 1.03
C SER A 42 0.41 11.55 1.76
N GLU A 43 1.26 11.75 2.77
CA GLU A 43 1.75 10.64 3.61
C GLU A 43 0.63 9.99 4.43
N SER A 44 -0.47 10.70 4.68
CA SER A 44 -1.63 10.18 5.42
C SER A 44 -2.60 9.35 4.58
N ASP A 45 -2.42 9.29 3.25
CA ASP A 45 -3.37 8.59 2.39
C ASP A 45 -3.37 7.09 2.67
N THR A 46 -4.56 6.48 2.65
CA THR A 46 -4.77 5.04 2.90
C THR A 46 -5.14 4.28 1.63
N TYR A 47 -4.92 4.88 0.47
CA TYR A 47 -5.22 4.31 -0.84
C TYR A 47 -4.08 4.56 -1.83
N CYS A 48 -4.07 3.77 -2.88
CA CYS A 48 -3.13 3.81 -3.99
C CYS A 48 -3.89 4.13 -5.27
N ASP A 49 -3.43 5.12 -6.04
CA ASP A 49 -3.95 5.37 -7.40
C ASP A 49 -3.55 4.28 -8.43
N TRP A 50 -2.80 3.25 -8.00
CA TRP A 50 -2.50 2.08 -8.81
C TRP A 50 -3.39 0.91 -8.39
N SER A 51 -4.02 0.24 -9.36
CA SER A 51 -4.73 -1.03 -9.16
C SER A 51 -3.98 -2.22 -9.81
N PRO A 52 -3.73 -3.32 -9.07
CA PRO A 52 -3.82 -3.40 -7.61
C PRO A 52 -2.76 -2.51 -6.95
N SER A 53 -2.97 -2.18 -5.68
CA SER A 53 -2.07 -1.36 -4.87
C SER A 53 -0.64 -1.84 -5.06
N ARG A 54 0.28 -0.88 -5.19
CA ARG A 54 1.71 -1.15 -5.30
C ARG A 54 2.45 -0.89 -3.99
N PHE A 55 1.74 -0.97 -2.87
CA PHE A 55 2.33 -0.75 -1.55
C PHE A 55 3.55 -1.66 -1.34
N ILE A 56 4.65 -1.05 -0.91
CA ILE A 56 5.85 -1.73 -0.44
C ILE A 56 6.24 -1.03 0.85
N ALA A 57 6.26 -1.78 1.96
CA ALA A 57 6.67 -1.26 3.25
C ALA A 57 8.09 -0.67 3.16
N GLY A 58 8.25 0.57 3.60
CA GLY A 58 9.56 1.22 3.74
C GLY A 58 10.38 0.63 4.89
N ILE A 59 11.64 1.06 5.02
CA ILE A 59 12.47 0.67 6.15
C ILE A 59 11.85 1.26 7.43
N GLY A 60 11.34 0.41 8.32
CA GLY A 60 10.77 0.81 9.62
C GLY A 60 9.29 0.50 9.84
N VAL A 61 8.57 -0.04 8.85
CA VAL A 61 7.20 -0.54 9.09
C VAL A 61 7.31 -1.96 9.64
N LYS A 62 7.05 -2.15 10.94
CA LYS A 62 6.85 -3.48 11.50
C LYS A 62 5.51 -3.99 10.96
N GLY A 63 5.58 -4.88 9.98
CA GLY A 63 4.44 -5.71 9.62
C GLY A 63 4.19 -6.66 10.78
N GLU A 64 3.06 -6.47 11.45
CA GLU A 64 2.47 -7.44 12.37
C GLU A 64 1.73 -8.51 11.57
#